data_AF-A0A2A5DXL3-F1
#
_entry.id   AF-A0A2A5DXL3-F1
#
_cell.length_a   1.000
_cell.length_b   1.000
_cell.length_c   1.000
_cell.angle_alpha   90.00
_cell.angle_beta   90.00
_cell.angle_gamma   90.00
#
_symmetry.space_group_name_H-M   'P 1'
#
loop_
_entity.id
_entity.type
_entity.pdbx_description
1 polymer ?
#
loop_
_entity_poly.entity_id
_entity_poly.type
_entity_poly.pdbx_seq_one_letter_code
_entity_poly.pdbx_strand_id
1 'polypeptide(L)'
;MAAIVIPQFSGVAKDSVDTAIKSNLQTVRSAIQVYKTVTKYFPVLSRDLTRTRTINGLKREALLKELPLNTSINKTNVNETTASKGTFTNKKGWNYNKTTGEFWADTTGHENF
;
A
#
# COMPACT_ATOMS: atom_id res chain seq x y z
N MET A 1 -28.58 37.06 -16.44
CA MET A 1 -27.42 36.26 -16.90
C MET A 1 -27.18 35.19 -15.83
N ALA A 2 -27.40 33.91 -16.14
CA ALA A 2 -27.20 32.83 -15.17
C ALA A 2 -25.79 32.25 -15.36
N ALA A 3 -24.93 32.41 -14.36
CA ALA A 3 -23.64 31.74 -14.31
C ALA A 3 -23.88 30.28 -13.90
N ILE A 4 -23.73 29.36 -14.84
CA ILE A 4 -23.63 27.94 -14.52
C ILE A 4 -22.23 27.72 -13.94
N VAL A 5 -22.15 27.68 -12.62
CA VAL A 5 -20.95 27.21 -11.94
C VAL A 5 -20.89 25.70 -12.14
N ILE A 6 -19.93 25.23 -12.95
CA ILE A 6 -19.58 23.81 -12.97
C ILE A 6 -18.88 23.52 -11.65
N PRO A 7 -19.41 22.62 -10.80
CA PRO A 7 -18.83 22.39 -9.50
C PRO A 7 -17.40 21.81 -9.60
N GLN A 8 -16.44 22.43 -8.89
CA GLN A 8 -15.02 22.05 -8.88
C GLN A 8 -14.73 20.79 -8.02
N PHE A 9 -15.67 19.84 -7.93
CA PHE A 9 -15.51 18.65 -7.08
C PHE A 9 -14.40 17.69 -7.55
N SER A 10 -13.91 17.83 -8.79
CA SER A 10 -12.85 16.96 -9.33
C SER A 10 -11.47 17.18 -8.67
N GLY A 11 -11.12 18.43 -8.32
CA GLY A 11 -9.85 18.74 -7.66
C GLY A 11 -9.78 18.18 -6.23
N VAL A 12 -10.84 18.42 -5.45
CA VAL A 12 -10.96 17.95 -4.06
C VAL A 12 -10.96 16.42 -3.98
N ALA A 13 -11.61 15.75 -4.93
CA ALA A 13 -11.59 14.28 -5.00
C ALA A 13 -10.18 13.73 -5.27
N LYS A 14 -9.41 14.35 -6.17
CA LYS A 14 -8.03 13.93 -6.47
C LYS A 14 -7.11 14.11 -5.25
N ASP A 15 -7.21 15.25 -4.57
CA ASP A 15 -6.40 15.53 -3.37
C ASP A 15 -6.75 14.60 -2.21
N SER A 16 -8.03 14.24 -2.09
CA SER A 16 -8.51 13.28 -1.08
C SER A 16 -7.96 11.87 -1.35
N VAL A 17 -7.92 11.45 -2.61
CA VAL A 17 -7.35 10.14 -3.00
C VAL A 17 -5.84 10.09 -2.74
N ASP A 18 -5.10 11.14 -3.10
CA ASP A 18 -3.64 11.18 -2.87
C ASP A 18 -3.30 11.20 -1.37
N THR A 19 -4.06 11.97 -0.58
CA THR A 19 -3.91 11.99 0.89
C THR A 19 -4.18 10.61 1.50
N ALA A 20 -5.23 9.91 1.04
CA ALA A 20 -5.52 8.56 1.50
C ALA A 20 -4.41 7.57 1.14
N ILE A 21 -3.85 7.63 -0.08
CA ILE A 21 -2.75 6.75 -0.49
C ILE A 21 -1.50 7.02 0.33
N LYS A 22 -1.15 8.28 0.56
CA LYS A 22 0.01 8.67 1.39
C LYS A 22 -0.14 8.15 2.82
N SER A 23 -1.33 8.30 3.42
CA SER A 23 -1.63 7.77 4.77
C SER A 23 -1.53 6.24 4.82
N ASN A 24 -2.07 5.55 3.83
CA ASN A 24 -1.99 4.10 3.71
C ASN A 24 -0.55 3.60 3.53
N LEU A 25 0.23 4.28 2.69
CA LEU A 25 1.66 4.01 2.50
C LEU A 25 2.44 4.18 3.79
N GLN A 26 2.18 5.25 4.56
CA GLN A 26 2.83 5.48 5.83
C GLN A 26 2.53 4.36 6.83
N THR A 27 1.27 3.96 6.95
CA THR A 27 0.83 2.88 7.83
C THR A 27 1.55 1.56 7.50
N VAL A 28 1.57 1.15 6.23
CA VAL A 28 2.23 -0.11 5.82
C VAL A 28 3.74 -0.03 5.98
N ARG A 29 4.37 1.10 5.63
CA ARG A 29 5.83 1.28 5.77
C ARG A 29 6.26 1.24 7.23
N SER A 30 5.50 1.86 8.13
CA SER A 30 5.75 1.77 9.58
C SER A 30 5.67 0.32 10.06
N ALA A 31 4.66 -0.44 9.63
CA ALA A 31 4.54 -1.85 9.96
C ALA A 31 5.72 -2.69 9.40
N ILE A 32 6.15 -2.44 8.16
CA ILE A 32 7.35 -3.10 7.59
C ILE A 32 8.60 -2.79 8.42
N GLN A 33 8.77 -1.53 8.84
CA GLN A 33 9.91 -1.12 9.65
C GLN A 33 9.92 -1.81 11.01
N VAL A 34 8.78 -1.82 11.72
CA VAL A 34 8.64 -2.53 13.00
C VAL A 34 8.90 -4.03 12.81
N TYR A 35 8.44 -4.64 11.72
CA TYR A 35 8.75 -6.03 11.45
C TYR A 35 10.26 -6.26 11.26
N LYS A 36 10.93 -5.39 10.49
CA LYS A 36 12.37 -5.48 10.21
C LYS A 36 13.20 -5.31 11.48
N THR A 37 12.82 -4.44 12.40
CA THR A 37 13.59 -4.25 13.65
C THR A 37 13.58 -5.52 14.51
N VAL A 38 12.45 -6.22 14.58
CA VAL A 38 12.29 -7.45 15.39
C VAL A 38 12.82 -8.70 14.69
N THR A 39 12.81 -8.75 13.36
CA THR A 39 13.16 -9.98 12.60
C THR A 39 14.52 -9.90 11.92
N LYS A 40 15.05 -8.69 11.68
CA LYS A 40 16.17 -8.38 10.76
C LYS A 40 15.90 -8.66 9.28
N TYR A 41 14.72 -9.20 8.93
CA TYR A 41 14.33 -9.54 7.57
C TYR A 41 13.14 -8.70 7.11
N PHE A 42 12.92 -8.68 5.80
CA PHE A 42 11.73 -8.08 5.21
C PHE A 42 10.54 -9.05 5.30
N PRO A 43 9.33 -8.56 5.65
CA PRO A 43 8.15 -9.41 5.81
C PRO A 43 7.67 -9.97 4.48
N VAL A 44 7.07 -11.16 4.51
CA VAL A 44 6.15 -11.60 3.45
C VAL A 44 4.79 -10.96 3.72
N LEU A 45 4.48 -9.83 3.06
CA LEU A 45 3.32 -8.98 3.37
C LEU A 45 1.99 -9.72 3.40
N SER A 46 1.79 -10.69 2.50
CA SER A 46 0.57 -11.50 2.43
C SER A 46 0.27 -12.30 3.70
N ARG A 47 1.25 -12.46 4.60
CA ARG A 47 1.11 -13.29 5.80
C ARG A 47 1.63 -12.66 7.09
N ASP A 48 2.74 -11.94 7.02
CA ASP A 48 3.53 -11.61 8.21
C ASP A 48 3.13 -10.27 8.86
N LEU A 49 2.46 -9.37 8.13
CA LEU A 49 1.91 -8.15 8.72
C LEU A 49 0.47 -8.30 9.21
N THR A 50 -0.31 -9.20 8.61
CA THR A 50 -1.75 -9.32 8.88
C THR A 50 -2.13 -10.47 9.81
N ARG A 51 -1.16 -11.32 10.20
CA ARG A 51 -1.42 -12.48 11.06
C ARG A 51 -0.40 -12.58 12.18
N THR A 52 -0.87 -12.84 13.39
CA THR A 52 -0.03 -13.22 14.52
C THR A 52 0.58 -14.59 14.27
N ARG A 53 1.88 -14.75 14.48
CA ARG A 53 2.58 -16.04 14.28
C ARG A 53 3.62 -16.28 15.36
N THR A 54 3.80 -17.54 15.72
CA THR A 54 4.92 -17.98 16.55
C THR A 54 6.03 -18.48 15.64
N ILE A 55 7.20 -17.85 15.70
CA ILE A 55 8.39 -18.28 14.95
C ILE A 55 9.48 -18.58 15.98
N ASN A 56 9.98 -19.81 16.01
CA ASN A 56 10.99 -20.28 16.98
C ASN A 56 10.58 -20.01 18.45
N GLY A 57 9.30 -20.22 18.79
CA GLY A 57 8.77 -19.99 20.14
C GLY A 57 8.47 -18.53 20.48
N LEU A 58 8.83 -17.57 19.62
CA LEU A 58 8.53 -16.15 19.83
C LEU A 58 7.22 -15.78 19.12
N LYS A 59 6.23 -15.34 19.90
CA LYS A 59 4.98 -14.79 19.38
C LYS A 59 5.26 -13.42 18.74
N ARG A 60 4.89 -13.26 17.47
CA ARG A 60 4.90 -12.00 16.74
C ARG A 60 3.47 -11.62 16.46
N GLU A 61 3.03 -10.48 16.99
CA GLU A 61 1.68 -9.98 16.76
C GLU A 61 1.51 -9.44 15.34
N ALA A 62 0.27 -9.52 14.83
CA ALA A 62 -0.10 -8.83 13.60
C ALA A 62 0.09 -7.31 13.79
N LEU A 63 0.75 -6.67 12.83
CA LEU A 63 0.98 -5.22 12.84
C LEU A 63 -0.13 -4.46 12.10
N LEU A 64 -0.90 -5.16 11.27
CA LEU A 64 -2.04 -4.65 10.52
C LEU A 64 -3.21 -5.61 10.71
N LYS A 65 -4.44 -5.09 10.82
CA LYS A 65 -5.65 -5.91 10.78
C LYS A 65 -5.89 -6.46 9.38
N GLU A 66 -5.72 -5.60 8.39
CA GLU A 66 -5.83 -5.91 6.96
C GLU A 66 -4.93 -4.97 6.16
N LEU A 67 -4.68 -5.32 4.89
CA LEU A 67 -3.97 -4.45 3.98
C LEU A 67 -4.89 -3.28 3.57
N PRO A 68 -4.40 -2.04 3.60
CA PRO A 68 -5.24 -0.89 3.27
C PRO A 68 -5.70 -0.95 1.82
N LEU A 69 -6.82 -0.29 1.54
CA LEU A 69 -7.33 -0.11 0.19
C LEU A 69 -6.46 0.88 -0.58
N ASN A 70 -5.97 0.51 -1.76
CA ASN A 70 -5.48 1.49 -2.72
C ASN A 70 -6.71 2.15 -3.38
N THR A 71 -6.94 3.42 -3.06
CA THR A 71 -8.07 4.21 -3.54
C THR A 71 -7.96 4.59 -5.01
N SER A 72 -6.78 4.54 -5.64
CA SER A 72 -6.65 4.76 -7.09
C SER A 72 -7.40 3.69 -7.88
N ILE A 73 -7.22 2.42 -7.51
CA ILE A 73 -7.69 1.26 -8.31
C ILE A 73 -8.64 0.35 -7.54
N ASN A 74 -9.11 0.81 -6.37
CA ASN A 74 -10.06 0.14 -5.48
C ASN A 74 -9.69 -1.32 -5.17
N LYS A 75 -8.44 -1.57 -4.79
CA LYS A 75 -7.91 -2.92 -4.50
C LYS A 75 -7.05 -2.92 -3.24
N THR A 76 -7.17 -3.98 -2.43
CA THR A 76 -6.41 -4.18 -1.19
C THR A 76 -5.26 -5.19 -1.34
N ASN A 77 -5.24 -5.94 -2.44
CA ASN A 77 -4.29 -7.03 -2.63
C ASN A 77 -2.90 -6.51 -3.04
N VAL A 78 -1.86 -7.26 -2.68
CA VAL A 78 -0.46 -6.91 -2.91
C VAL A 78 0.15 -7.86 -3.93
N ASN A 79 0.92 -7.31 -4.87
CA ASN A 79 1.85 -8.03 -5.72
C ASN A 79 3.21 -8.07 -5.03
N GLU A 80 3.64 -9.25 -4.57
CA GLU A 80 4.98 -9.45 -4.05
C GLU A 80 5.94 -9.72 -5.21
N THR A 81 6.93 -8.85 -5.39
CA THR A 81 7.85 -8.85 -6.53
C THR A 81 9.30 -8.69 -6.07
N THR A 82 10.23 -8.83 -7.00
CA THR A 82 11.64 -8.42 -6.87
C THR A 82 11.98 -7.25 -7.78
N ALA A 83 11.00 -6.76 -8.55
CA ALA A 83 11.19 -5.64 -9.47
C ALA A 83 11.36 -4.32 -8.72
N SER A 84 12.05 -3.37 -9.34
CA SER A 84 12.23 -2.03 -8.80
C SER A 84 10.92 -1.25 -8.73
N LYS A 85 10.86 -0.29 -7.82
CA LYS A 85 9.74 0.63 -7.67
C LYS A 85 9.30 1.22 -9.01
N GLY A 86 7.99 1.26 -9.26
CA GLY A 86 7.41 1.75 -10.51
C GLY A 86 7.24 0.69 -11.59
N THR A 87 7.68 -0.55 -11.35
CA THR A 87 7.35 -1.67 -12.23
C THR A 87 5.97 -2.21 -11.89
N PHE A 88 5.07 -2.27 -12.89
CA PHE A 88 3.71 -2.80 -12.74
C PHE A 88 3.57 -4.10 -13.53
N THR A 89 3.58 -5.24 -12.83
CA THR A 89 3.58 -6.58 -13.45
C THR A 89 2.26 -7.32 -13.29
N ASN A 90 1.53 -7.06 -12.21
CA ASN A 90 0.24 -7.66 -11.92
C ASN A 90 -0.65 -6.58 -11.34
N LYS A 91 -1.75 -6.23 -12.03
CA LYS A 91 -2.74 -5.20 -11.64
C LYS A 91 -3.39 -5.51 -10.27
N LYS A 92 -2.65 -5.35 -9.19
CA LYS A 92 -3.06 -5.53 -7.78
C LYS A 92 -3.22 -4.16 -7.15
N GLY A 93 -3.70 -4.06 -5.92
CA GLY A 93 -3.76 -2.81 -5.17
C GLY A 93 -2.38 -2.19 -4.95
N TRP A 94 -1.41 -3.01 -4.57
CA TRP A 94 -0.10 -2.54 -4.13
C TRP A 94 1.01 -3.40 -4.72
N ASN A 95 2.20 -2.84 -4.77
CA ASN A 95 3.41 -3.56 -5.12
C ASN A 95 4.39 -3.51 -3.95
N TYR A 96 5.05 -4.64 -3.72
CA TYR A 96 6.02 -4.80 -2.66
C TYR A 96 7.25 -5.54 -3.14
N ASN A 97 8.42 -4.92 -3.01
CA ASN A 97 9.68 -5.58 -3.27
C ASN A 97 10.16 -6.30 -2.01
N LYS A 98 10.15 -7.64 -2.04
CA LYS A 98 10.54 -8.48 -0.89
C LYS A 98 12.05 -8.45 -0.59
N THR A 99 12.87 -7.97 -1.52
CA THR A 99 14.32 -7.87 -1.36
C THR A 99 14.73 -6.52 -0.79
N THR A 100 14.10 -5.43 -1.23
CA THR A 100 14.44 -4.05 -0.82
C THR A 100 13.52 -3.49 0.26
N GLY A 101 12.33 -4.09 0.45
CA GLY A 101 11.29 -3.61 1.35
C GLY A 101 10.48 -2.43 0.80
N GLU A 102 10.70 -2.05 -0.46
CA GLU A 102 9.97 -0.96 -1.09
C GLU A 102 8.50 -1.31 -1.25
N PHE A 103 7.63 -0.37 -0.87
CA PHE A 103 6.19 -0.50 -0.99
C PHE A 103 5.63 0.71 -1.73
N TRP A 104 4.87 0.47 -2.80
CA TRP A 104 4.28 1.51 -3.63
C TRP A 104 2.88 1.13 -4.12
N ALA A 105 2.07 2.15 -4.41
CA ALA A 105 0.77 1.99 -5.02
C ALA A 105 0.93 1.45 -6.45
N ASP A 106 0.08 0.51 -6.82
CA ASP A 106 -0.14 0.21 -8.22
C ASP A 106 -1.02 1.31 -8.83
N THR A 107 -0.54 1.94 -9.89
CA THR A 107 -1.25 3.01 -10.61
C THR A 107 -1.60 2.57 -12.03
N THR A 108 -1.55 1.27 -12.33
CA THR A 108 -1.87 0.75 -13.67
C THR A 108 -3.28 1.18 -14.05
N GLY A 109 -3.42 1.88 -15.18
CA GLY A 109 -4.69 2.47 -15.62
C GLY A 109 -4.98 3.91 -15.13
N HIS A 110 -4.11 4.50 -14.31
CA HIS A 110 -4.12 5.93 -13.93
C HIS A 110 -2.90 6.69 -14.48
N GLU A 111 -2.29 6.15 -15.52
CA GLU A 111 -0.98 6.57 -16.07
C GLU A 111 -1.06 7.89 -16.86
N ASN A 112 -2.29 8.38 -17.12
CA ASN A 112 -2.59 9.54 -17.96
C ASN A 112 -3.47 10.58 -17.23
N PHE A 113 -3.08 11.03 -16.04
CA PHE A 113 -3.71 12.21 -15.40
C PHE A 113 -2.70 13.31 -15.13
#